data_AF-A0A261TCH2-F1
#
_entry.id   AF-A0A261TCH2-F1
#
_cell.length_a   1.000
_cell.length_b   1.000
_cell.length_c   1.000
_cell.angle_alpha   90.00
_cell.angle_beta   90.00
_cell.angle_gamma   90.00
#
_symmetry.space_group_name_H-M   'P 1'
#
loop_
_entity.id
_entity.type
_entity.pdbx_description
1 polymer ?
#
loop_
_entity_poly.entity_id
_entity_poly.type
_entity_poly.pdbx_seq_one_letter_code
_entity_poly.pdbx_strand_id
1 'polypeptide(L)' 'MVINREISMSTSWTQLEAARAIRNAVAQQRFEGVDPDQRTIAELHRVAKGEIQFADLIHDLRQRIVSGDFEKPAH' A
#
# COMPACT_ATOMS: atom_id res chain seq x y z
N MET A 1 40.01 5.28 -2.18
CA MET A 1 38.70 5.93 -1.96
C MET A 1 37.78 5.60 -3.13
N VAL A 2 37.12 4.44 -3.10
CA VAL A 2 36.10 4.05 -4.09
C VAL A 2 35.14 3.06 -3.44
N ILE A 3 34.05 3.53 -2.84
CA ILE A 3 32.88 2.68 -2.54
C ILE A 3 31.64 3.59 -2.54
N ASN A 4 31.12 3.97 -3.71
CA ASN A 4 29.83 4.66 -3.78
C ASN A 4 29.21 4.63 -5.18
N ARG A 5 29.05 3.44 -5.78
CA ARG A 5 28.31 3.30 -7.06
C ARG A 5 27.37 2.09 -7.18
N GLU A 6 27.21 1.28 -6.14
CA GLU A 6 26.36 0.08 -6.23
C GLU A 6 24.99 0.21 -5.53
N ILE A 7 24.72 1.28 -4.79
CA ILE A 7 23.42 1.45 -4.10
C ILE A 7 22.33 2.07 -5.01
N SER A 8 22.64 2.40 -6.27
CA SER A 8 21.71 3.15 -7.13
C SER A 8 20.84 2.30 -8.08
N MET A 9 20.88 0.97 -8.03
CA MET A 9 20.25 0.11 -9.06
C MET A 9 19.26 -0.97 -8.56
N SER A 10 18.84 -0.97 -7.29
CA SER A 10 17.95 -2.02 -6.75
C SER A 10 16.94 -1.49 -5.74
N THR A 11 15.97 -0.69 -6.19
CA THR A 11 14.79 -0.37 -5.35
C THR A 11 13.51 -0.23 -6.18
N SER A 12 13.47 -0.83 -7.37
CA SER A 12 12.22 -1.05 -8.08
C SER A 12 11.79 -2.49 -7.83
N TRP A 13 10.89 -2.69 -6.86
CA TRP A 13 10.20 -3.96 -6.73
C TRP A 13 9.48 -4.27 -8.05
N THR A 14 9.57 -5.50 -8.53
CA THR A 14 8.74 -5.94 -9.64
C THR A 14 7.27 -5.90 -9.22
N GLN A 15 6.36 -5.77 -10.18
CA GLN A 15 4.91 -5.78 -9.89
C GLN A 15 4.47 -7.06 -9.15
N LEU A 16 5.13 -8.20 -9.46
CA LEU A 16 4.88 -9.48 -8.80
C LEU A 16 5.32 -9.47 -7.34
N GLU A 17 6.51 -8.94 -7.05
CA GLU A 17 7.00 -8.81 -5.67
C GLU A 17 6.14 -7.82 -4.87
N ALA A 18 5.77 -6.69 -5.46
CA ALA A 18 4.87 -5.72 -4.83
C ALA A 18 3.50 -6.35 -4.52
N ALA A 19 2.91 -7.10 -5.47
CA ALA A 19 1.66 -7.81 -5.24
C ALA A 19 1.78 -8.88 -4.13
N ARG A 20 2.93 -9.57 -4.04
CA ARG A 20 3.21 -10.51 -2.95
C ARG A 20 3.33 -9.81 -1.60
N ALA A 21 4.03 -8.68 -1.54
CA ALA A 21 4.16 -7.88 -0.33
C ALA A 21 2.81 -7.39 0.18
N ILE A 22 1.93 -6.91 -0.71
CA ILE A 22 0.56 -6.49 -0.36
C ILE A 22 -0.23 -7.66 0.23
N ARG A 23 -0.24 -8.82 -0.42
CA ARG A 23 -0.95 -10.01 0.10
C ARG A 23 -0.46 -10.42 1.48
N ASN A 24 0.86 -10.41 1.70
CA ASN A 24 1.44 -10.77 2.99
C ASN A 24 1.04 -9.77 4.08
N ALA A 25 1.12 -8.46 3.79
CA ALA A 25 0.72 -7.42 4.73
C ALA A 25 -0.77 -7.52 5.11
N VAL A 26 -1.65 -7.74 4.13
CA VAL A 26 -3.09 -7.94 4.37
C VAL A 26 -3.34 -9.19 5.20
N ALA A 27 -2.68 -10.31 4.88
CA ALA A 27 -2.81 -11.54 5.65
C ALA A 27 -2.37 -11.34 7.11
N GLN A 28 -1.25 -10.64 7.32
CA GLN A 28 -0.76 -10.34 8.67
C GLN A 28 -1.78 -9.53 9.48
N GLN A 29 -2.35 -8.47 8.91
CA GLN A 29 -3.38 -7.68 9.61
C GLN A 29 -4.61 -8.52 9.98
N ARG A 30 -5.04 -9.41 9.08
CA ARG A 30 -6.16 -10.33 9.34
C ARG A 30 -5.85 -11.34 10.44
N PHE A 31 -4.60 -11.83 10.51
CA PHE A 31 -4.15 -12.66 11.63
C PHE A 31 -4.18 -11.91 12.96
N GLU A 32 -3.97 -10.59 12.93
CA GLU A 32 -4.08 -9.70 14.10
C GLU A 32 -5.54 -9.30 14.41
N GLY A 33 -6.53 -9.83 13.67
CA GLY A 33 -7.95 -9.54 13.88
C GLY A 33 -8.42 -8.23 13.24
N VAL A 34 -7.58 -7.58 12.42
CA VAL A 34 -7.91 -6.36 11.69
C VAL A 34 -8.17 -6.72 10.23
N ASP A 35 -9.35 -6.38 9.70
CA ASP A 35 -9.58 -6.45 8.25
C ASP A 35 -9.31 -5.07 7.62
N PRO A 36 -8.24 -4.92 6.82
CA PRO A 36 -7.98 -3.65 6.16
C PRO A 36 -9.08 -3.32 5.16
N ASP A 37 -9.38 -2.04 5.02
CA ASP A 37 -10.37 -1.55 4.08
C ASP A 37 -10.07 -1.97 2.63
N GLN A 38 -11.11 -2.49 1.96
CA GLN A 38 -10.99 -3.06 0.62
C GLN A 38 -10.57 -2.03 -0.43
N ARG A 39 -11.00 -0.76 -0.28
CA ARG A 39 -10.58 0.32 -1.18
C ARG A 39 -9.08 0.59 -1.05
N THR A 40 -8.55 0.61 0.17
CA THR A 40 -7.12 0.78 0.46
C THR A 40 -6.29 -0.36 -0.14
N ILE A 41 -6.77 -1.61 -0.04
CA ILE A 41 -6.12 -2.77 -0.67
C ILE A 41 -6.10 -2.61 -2.21
N ALA A 42 -7.21 -2.18 -2.81
CA ALA A 42 -7.29 -1.95 -4.25
C ALA A 42 -6.32 -0.84 -4.70
N GLU A 43 -6.23 0.26 -3.96
CA GLU A 43 -5.31 1.37 -4.24
C GLU A 43 -3.84 0.94 -4.13
N LEU A 44 -3.48 0.11 -3.14
CA LEU A 44 -2.13 -0.47 -3.05
C LEU A 44 -1.78 -1.30 -4.30
N HIS A 45 -2.74 -2.05 -4.84
CA HIS A 45 -2.53 -2.77 -6.09
C HIS A 45 -2.35 -1.83 -7.29
N ARG A 46 -3.04 -0.69 -7.32
CA ARG A 46 -2.85 0.34 -8.36
C ARG A 46 -1.47 1.01 -8.25
N VAL A 47 -0.98 1.26 -7.03
CA VAL A 47 0.40 1.70 -6.78
C VAL A 47 1.41 0.67 -7.30
N ALA A 48 1.21 -0.61 -7.01
CA ALA A 48 2.09 -1.69 -7.49
C ALA A 48 2.16 -1.79 -9.01
N LYS A 49 1.10 -1.39 -9.73
CA LYS A 49 1.05 -1.32 -11.19
C LYS A 49 1.58 0.01 -11.76
N GLY A 50 1.88 0.99 -10.91
CA GLY A 50 2.29 2.34 -11.32
C GLY A 50 1.14 3.20 -11.85
N GLU A 51 -0.12 2.83 -11.60
CA GLU A 51 -1.30 3.57 -12.06
C GLU A 51 -1.58 4.83 -11.23
N ILE A 52 -1.15 4.85 -9.96
CA ILE A 52 -1.21 6.00 -9.05
C ILE A 52 0.08 6.07 -8.23
N GLN A 53 0.42 7.25 -7.70
CA GLN A 53 1.55 7.36 -6.79
C GLN A 53 1.15 6.96 -5.37
N PHE A 54 2.11 6.42 -4.61
CA PHE A 54 1.87 6.08 -3.20
C PHE A 54 1.46 7.31 -2.37
N ALA A 55 1.97 8.49 -2.72
CA ALA A 55 1.58 9.75 -2.07
C ALA A 55 0.09 10.08 -2.25
N ASP A 56 -0.47 9.79 -3.44
CA ASP A 56 -1.88 10.03 -3.75
C ASP A 56 -2.78 9.12 -2.90
N LEU A 57 -2.38 7.85 -2.73
CA LEU A 57 -3.07 6.90 -1.84
C LEU A 57 -3.10 7.42 -0.40
N ILE A 58 -1.96 7.84 0.15
CA ILE A 58 -1.89 8.33 1.52
C ILE A 58 -2.72 9.61 1.70
N HIS A 59 -2.73 10.48 0.69
CA HIS A 59 -3.56 11.68 0.70
C HIS A 59 -5.06 11.32 0.75
N ASP A 60 -5.53 10.46 -0.16
CA ASP A 60 -6.93 10.03 -0.21
C ASP A 60 -7.36 9.29 1.07
N LEU A 61 -6.52 8.38 1.58
CA LEU A 61 -6.79 7.67 2.83
C LEU A 61 -6.99 8.64 4.01
N ARG A 62 -6.17 9.69 4.12
CA ARG A 62 -6.34 10.73 5.16
C ARG A 62 -7.65 11.49 5.00
N GLN A 63 -8.03 11.85 3.77
CA GLN A 63 -9.30 12.55 3.53
C GLN A 63 -10.49 11.68 3.95
N ARG A 64 -10.46 10.39 3.63
CA ARG A 64 -11.50 9.41 4.01
C ARG A 64 -11.60 9.20 5.52
N ILE A 65 -10.48 9.23 6.24
CA ILE A 65 -10.48 9.22 7.70
C ILE A 65 -11.15 10.49 8.24
N VAL A 66 -10.78 11.67 7.73
CA VAL A 66 -11.33 12.95 8.16
C VAL A 66 -12.83 13.10 7.83
N SER A 67 -13.30 12.49 6.73
CA SER A 67 -14.72 12.48 6.36
C SER A 67 -15.57 11.48 7.16
N GLY A 68 -14.94 10.67 8.03
CA GLY A 68 -15.62 9.65 8.82
C GLY A 68 -16.06 8.43 8.00
N ASP A 69 -15.44 8.15 6.85
CA ASP A 69 -15.81 7.01 5.99
C ASP A 69 -15.65 5.66 6.71
N PHE A 70 -14.77 5.60 7.71
CA PHE A 70 -14.48 4.39 8.51
C PHE A 70 -15.33 4.28 9.78
N GLU A 71 -16.10 5.31 10.14
CA GLU A 71 -16.93 5.33 11.35
C GLU A 71 -18.36 4.85 11.11
N LYS A 72 -18.77 4.75 9.84
CA LYS A 72 -20.11 4.29 9.47
C LYS A 72 -20.16 2.77 9.52
N PRO A 73 -21.07 2.15 10.30
CA PRO A 73 -21.27 0.70 10.23
C PRO A 73 -21.71 0.33 8.81
N ALA A 74 -21.15 -0.76 8.29
CA ALA A 74 -21.65 -1.37 7.06
C ALA A 74 -23.14 -1.66 7.24
N HIS A 75 -23.98 -0.97 6.46
CA HIS A 75 -25.42 -1.23 6.38
C HIS A 75 -25.70 -2.57 5.71
#